data_AF-A0A2E6LMG3-F1
#
_entry.id   AF-A0A2E6LMG3-F1
#
_cell.length_a   1.000
_cell.length_b   1.000
_cell.length_c   1.000
_cell.angle_alpha   90.00
_cell.angle_beta   90.00
_cell.angle_gamma   90.00
#
_symmetry.space_group_name_H-M   'P 1'
#
loop_
_entity.id
_entity.type
_entity.pdbx_description
1 polymer ?
#
loop_
_entity_poly.entity_id
_entity_poly.type
_entity_poly.pdbx_seq_one_letter_code
_entity_poly.pdbx_strand_id
1 'polypeptide(L)'
;MRELEARTAALAEELAELREEMAASPPAGQQIETLRIAVDRANQTANSARRSADEWRNTRAVTHLAGYAAAGYASQDNGADSFDVANFNPIFHFQYADRVLWESELEVEVEEDGSTGVALEYSAINIFVNDYLTFGAGKFVSPIGNFRQNIHPAWINKLPSAPPGFGHDGAAPLAEVGFQLRGGLPIGDRSKVTYTGYVGNGPKLEGEDGELHGVDTDGFTGDPDDEKVVGGRLTLLPVPSLEIGVSGAFGDAAVVENDGLDFEGDPARDYEVLGADFSYRWHTLDLRGEYVQQDIGDAAGSIVPEGGKWETWYLQGAYQFAEAKWEGVLRYTDFDSPHPDQTQEQWSVGLNYLLTPNAILKLGYEFNDGLAGEETDEDRWLLQVAYGY
;
A
#
# COMPACT_ATOMS: atom_id res chain seq x y z
N MET A 1 28.08 33.62 -97.31
CA MET A 1 29.23 33.20 -96.49
C MET A 1 29.18 33.80 -95.08
N ARG A 2 29.13 35.13 -94.89
CA ARG A 2 29.10 35.74 -93.54
C ARG A 2 27.97 35.28 -92.61
N GLU A 3 26.78 35.01 -93.16
CA GLU A 3 25.63 34.54 -92.37
C GLU A 3 25.77 33.08 -91.93
N LEU A 4 26.49 32.26 -92.71
CA LEU A 4 26.78 30.87 -92.36
C LEU A 4 27.84 30.80 -91.27
N GLU A 5 28.87 31.65 -91.36
CA GLU A 5 29.94 31.77 -90.35
C GLU A 5 29.41 32.26 -89.00
N ALA A 6 28.49 33.23 -89.01
CA ALA A 6 27.84 33.71 -87.79
C ALA A 6 26.97 32.63 -87.12
N ARG A 7 26.25 31.84 -87.91
CA ARG A 7 25.47 30.69 -87.39
C ARG A 7 26.37 29.59 -86.83
N THR A 8 27.48 29.28 -87.48
CA THR A 8 28.42 28.27 -86.96
C THR A 8 29.14 28.72 -85.70
N ALA A 9 29.41 30.01 -85.55
CA ALA A 9 30.01 30.56 -84.33
C ALA A 9 29.02 30.50 -83.15
N ALA A 10 27.76 30.90 -83.36
CA ALA A 10 26.72 30.84 -82.33
C ALA A 10 26.44 29.40 -81.88
N LEU A 11 26.38 28.45 -82.83
CA LEU A 11 26.22 27.02 -82.49
C LEU A 11 27.43 26.45 -81.73
N ALA A 12 28.64 26.92 -82.01
CA ALA A 12 29.84 26.48 -81.30
C ALA A 12 29.88 27.00 -79.85
N GLU A 13 29.38 28.22 -79.63
CA GLU A 13 29.23 28.83 -78.31
C GLU A 13 28.15 28.10 -77.49
N GLU A 14 26.99 27.84 -78.08
CA GLU A 14 25.91 27.07 -77.45
C GLU A 14 26.35 25.64 -77.10
N LEU A 15 27.14 24.98 -77.96
CA LEU A 15 27.73 23.66 -77.68
C LEU A 15 28.80 23.69 -76.58
N ALA A 16 29.52 24.81 -76.44
CA ALA A 16 30.51 24.98 -75.38
C ALA A 16 29.82 25.14 -74.02
N GLU A 17 28.78 25.98 -73.96
CA GLU A 17 27.94 26.15 -72.76
C GLU A 17 27.28 24.82 -72.36
N LEU A 18 26.68 24.09 -73.31
CA LEU A 18 26.07 22.79 -73.03
C LEU A 18 27.07 21.75 -72.50
N ARG A 19 28.32 21.78 -72.98
CA ARG A 19 29.38 20.89 -72.49
C ARG A 19 29.84 21.25 -71.09
N GLU A 20 29.91 22.54 -70.78
CA GLU A 20 30.25 23.03 -69.46
C GLU A 20 29.16 22.71 -68.44
N GLU A 21 27.88 22.86 -68.83
CA GLU A 21 26.71 22.51 -68.02
C GLU A 21 26.60 20.99 -67.78
N MET A 22 26.90 20.17 -68.80
CA MET A 22 27.01 18.72 -68.67
C MET A 22 28.21 18.27 -67.81
N ALA A 23 29.32 19.02 -67.82
CA ALA A 23 30.49 18.72 -66.99
C ALA A 23 30.31 19.18 -65.53
N ALA A 24 29.51 20.22 -65.29
CA ALA A 24 29.15 20.71 -63.97
C ALA A 24 28.09 19.83 -63.27
N SER A 25 27.33 19.05 -64.04
CA SER A 25 26.39 18.07 -63.51
C SER A 25 27.11 16.79 -63.05
N PRO A 26 26.97 16.34 -61.80
CA PRO A 26 27.64 15.13 -61.34
C PRO A 26 27.23 13.94 -62.20
N PRO A 27 28.16 13.03 -62.59
CA PRO A 27 27.85 11.93 -63.48
C PRO A 27 26.70 11.10 -62.92
N ALA A 28 25.77 10.70 -63.78
CA ALA A 28 24.52 10.02 -63.39
C ALA A 28 24.74 8.83 -62.42
N GLY A 29 25.87 8.13 -62.54
CA GLY A 29 26.27 7.07 -61.61
C GLY A 29 26.48 7.53 -60.15
N GLN A 30 27.13 8.68 -59.93
CA GLN A 30 27.32 9.26 -58.58
C GLN A 30 26.00 9.74 -57.98
N GLN A 31 25.10 10.30 -58.80
CA GLN A 31 23.77 10.68 -58.34
C GLN A 31 22.95 9.45 -57.91
N ILE A 32 23.00 8.36 -58.69
CA ILE A 32 22.31 7.10 -58.36
C ILE A 32 22.88 6.47 -57.08
N GLU A 33 24.20 6.50 -56.88
CA GLU A 33 24.82 5.97 -55.67
C GLU A 33 24.47 6.80 -54.43
N THR A 34 24.49 8.13 -54.56
CA THR A 34 24.06 9.05 -53.49
C THR A 34 22.59 8.85 -53.12
N LEU A 35 21.72 8.67 -54.13
CA LEU A 35 20.31 8.36 -53.93
C LEU A 35 20.11 7.01 -53.25
N ARG A 36 20.87 5.97 -53.61
CA ARG A 36 20.83 4.67 -52.95
C ARG A 36 21.21 4.76 -51.48
N ILE A 37 22.32 5.43 -51.17
CA ILE A 37 22.75 5.66 -49.78
C ILE A 37 21.70 6.45 -48.99
N ALA A 38 21.09 7.46 -49.61
CA ALA A 38 20.02 8.24 -48.98
C ALA A 38 18.76 7.40 -48.71
N VAL A 39 18.37 6.54 -49.65
CA VAL A 39 17.24 5.60 -49.49
C VAL A 39 17.52 4.55 -48.41
N ASP A 40 18.73 3.98 -48.39
CA ASP A 40 19.11 3.00 -47.36
C ASP A 40 19.11 3.63 -45.96
N ARG A 41 19.64 4.84 -45.83
CA ARG A 41 19.59 5.60 -44.57
C ARG A 41 18.15 5.94 -44.17
N ALA A 42 17.31 6.37 -45.12
CA ALA A 42 15.90 6.66 -44.85
C ALA A 42 15.14 5.41 -44.39
N ASN A 43 15.40 4.26 -45.01
CA ASN A 43 14.82 2.98 -44.60
C ASN A 43 15.30 2.54 -43.22
N GLN A 44 16.58 2.72 -42.90
CA GLN A 44 17.10 2.45 -41.55
C GLN A 44 16.45 3.34 -40.50
N THR A 45 16.35 4.65 -40.75
CA THR A 45 15.68 5.61 -39.85
C THR A 45 14.19 5.31 -39.68
N ALA A 46 13.50 4.95 -40.77
CA ALA A 46 12.09 4.58 -40.72
C ALA A 46 11.87 3.29 -39.91
N ASN A 47 12.75 2.30 -40.07
CA ASN A 47 12.71 1.06 -39.30
C ASN A 47 13.03 1.28 -37.82
N SER A 48 14.01 2.13 -37.49
CA SER A 48 14.31 2.47 -36.09
C SER A 48 13.16 3.24 -35.46
N ALA A 49 12.60 4.24 -36.16
CA ALA A 49 11.44 5.00 -35.68
C ALA A 49 10.22 4.12 -35.46
N ARG A 50 10.00 3.14 -36.34
CA ARG A 50 8.91 2.16 -36.20
C ARG A 50 9.14 1.22 -35.02
N ARG A 51 10.36 0.71 -34.81
CA ARG A 51 10.70 -0.10 -33.63
C ARG A 51 10.51 0.66 -32.33
N SER A 52 11.00 1.90 -32.26
CA SER A 52 10.78 2.76 -31.09
C SER A 52 9.30 3.07 -30.88
N ALA A 53 8.53 3.34 -31.94
CA ALA A 53 7.09 3.52 -31.83
C ALA A 53 6.36 2.26 -31.36
N ASP A 54 6.79 1.08 -31.83
CA ASP A 54 6.24 -0.22 -31.40
C ASP A 54 6.64 -0.56 -29.95
N GLU A 55 7.84 -0.19 -29.50
CA GLU A 55 8.29 -0.32 -28.10
C GLU A 55 7.47 0.57 -27.15
N TRP A 56 7.23 1.83 -27.52
CA TRP A 56 6.40 2.75 -26.74
C TRP A 56 4.91 2.38 -26.74
N ARG A 57 4.41 1.76 -27.81
CA ARG A 57 3.02 1.29 -27.92
C ARG A 57 2.79 -0.05 -27.24
N ASN A 58 3.83 -0.88 -27.13
CA ASN A 58 3.80 -2.18 -26.46
C ASN A 58 4.65 -2.14 -25.19
N THR A 59 4.58 -1.05 -24.44
CA THR A 59 5.20 -0.97 -23.12
C THR A 59 4.53 -2.01 -22.22
N ARG A 60 5.21 -3.16 -22.07
CA ARG A 60 4.76 -4.21 -21.16
C ARG A 60 5.04 -3.86 -19.71
N ALA A 61 5.99 -2.97 -19.43
CA ALA A 61 6.33 -2.59 -18.07
C ALA A 61 5.72 -1.22 -17.73
N VAL A 62 4.76 -1.18 -16.82
CA VAL A 62 4.18 0.06 -16.30
C VAL A 62 4.73 0.28 -14.90
N THR A 63 5.24 1.48 -14.65
CA THR A 63 5.62 1.93 -13.30
C THR A 63 4.62 2.98 -12.85
N HIS A 64 4.16 2.87 -11.61
CA HIS A 64 3.28 3.82 -10.96
C HIS A 64 3.82 4.11 -9.56
N LEU A 65 3.98 5.40 -9.25
CA LEU A 65 4.32 5.90 -7.92
C LEU A 65 3.05 6.51 -7.33
N ALA A 66 2.71 6.07 -6.14
CA ALA A 66 1.67 6.67 -5.31
C ALA A 66 2.21 6.85 -3.90
N GLY A 67 1.37 7.27 -2.96
CA GLY A 67 1.70 7.24 -1.55
C GLY A 67 0.84 8.19 -0.75
N TYR A 68 1.26 8.45 0.48
CA TYR A 68 0.67 9.51 1.28
C TYR A 68 1.70 10.20 2.17
N ALA A 69 1.30 11.33 2.73
CA ALA A 69 2.05 12.04 3.75
C ALA A 69 1.08 12.66 4.74
N ALA A 70 1.49 12.77 5.99
CA ALA A 70 0.73 13.43 7.02
C ALA A 70 1.63 14.30 7.91
N ALA A 71 1.04 15.39 8.39
CA ALA A 71 1.59 16.20 9.47
C ALA A 71 0.50 16.45 10.51
N GLY A 72 0.84 16.32 11.79
CA GLY A 72 -0.12 16.37 12.88
C GLY A 72 0.37 17.12 14.11
N TYR A 73 -0.59 17.41 14.98
CA TYR A 73 -0.38 17.98 16.30
C TYR A 73 -1.37 17.33 17.27
N ALA A 74 -0.87 16.94 18.44
CA ALA A 74 -1.65 16.44 19.54
C ALA A 74 -1.52 17.37 20.76
N SER A 75 -2.63 17.52 21.47
CA SER A 75 -2.67 18.15 22.79
C SER A 75 -3.50 17.28 23.71
N GLN A 76 -2.90 16.83 24.81
CA GLN A 76 -3.47 15.83 25.71
C GLN A 76 -3.53 16.37 27.14
N ASP A 77 -4.51 15.91 27.92
CA ASP A 77 -4.82 16.48 29.22
C ASP A 77 -3.67 16.37 30.25
N ASN A 78 -2.89 15.28 30.23
CA ASN A 78 -1.84 15.01 31.21
C ASN A 78 -0.46 14.69 30.61
N GLY A 79 -0.14 15.28 29.44
CA GLY A 79 1.15 15.10 28.78
C GLY A 79 1.67 16.36 28.11
N ALA A 80 2.70 16.20 27.28
CA ALA A 80 3.27 17.29 26.52
C ALA A 80 2.59 17.40 25.15
N ASP A 81 2.06 18.58 24.85
CA ASP A 81 1.63 18.90 23.49
C ASP A 81 2.80 18.81 22.51
N SER A 82 2.59 18.22 21.34
CA SER A 82 3.65 18.06 20.35
C SER A 82 3.13 17.99 18.92
N PHE A 83 4.04 18.25 17.97
CA PHE A 83 3.85 17.88 16.58
C PHE A 83 4.37 16.45 16.43
N ASP A 84 3.46 15.49 16.62
CA ASP A 84 3.70 14.06 16.80
C ASP A 84 3.68 13.28 15.48
N VAL A 85 3.06 13.81 14.44
CA VAL A 85 3.01 13.18 13.12
C VAL A 85 3.79 14.01 12.12
N ALA A 86 4.79 13.39 11.50
CA ALA A 86 5.48 13.91 10.33
C ALA A 86 6.03 12.75 9.49
N ASN A 87 5.22 12.24 8.55
CA ASN A 87 5.59 11.10 7.74
C ASN A 87 5.31 11.29 6.24
N PHE A 88 5.99 10.50 5.42
CA PHE A 88 5.65 10.28 4.02
C PHE A 88 5.93 8.82 3.63
N ASN A 89 4.94 8.21 3.00
CA ASN A 89 4.91 6.77 2.77
C ASN A 89 4.76 6.52 1.27
N PRO A 90 5.88 6.40 0.52
CA PRO A 90 5.84 6.20 -0.93
C PRO A 90 5.51 4.75 -1.27
N ILE A 91 4.59 4.58 -2.21
CA ILE A 91 4.12 3.29 -2.71
C ILE A 91 4.55 3.12 -4.16
N PHE A 92 5.32 2.07 -4.40
CA PHE A 92 5.86 1.72 -5.70
C PHE A 92 5.08 0.56 -6.31
N HIS A 93 4.67 0.71 -7.56
CA HIS A 93 4.04 -0.34 -8.34
C HIS A 93 4.82 -0.55 -9.63
N PHE A 94 5.20 -1.79 -9.91
CA PHE A 94 5.87 -2.20 -11.13
C PHE A 94 5.15 -3.39 -11.73
N GLN A 95 4.39 -3.13 -12.79
CA GLN A 95 3.59 -4.14 -13.46
C GLN A 95 4.24 -4.57 -14.77
N TYR A 96 4.42 -5.87 -14.97
CA TYR A 96 4.79 -6.47 -16.25
C TYR A 96 3.60 -7.19 -16.89
N ALA A 97 3.14 -6.62 -18.00
CA ALA A 97 1.99 -7.02 -18.78
C ALA A 97 0.76 -7.18 -17.87
N ASP A 98 -0.08 -8.15 -18.18
CA ASP A 98 -1.22 -8.61 -17.40
C ASP A 98 -0.85 -9.76 -16.45
N ARG A 99 0.44 -9.90 -16.08
CA ARG A 99 0.95 -11.13 -15.44
C ARG A 99 1.57 -10.94 -14.08
N VAL A 100 2.34 -9.88 -13.88
CA VAL A 100 3.11 -9.69 -12.66
C VAL A 100 2.99 -8.26 -12.19
N LEU A 101 2.76 -8.05 -10.90
CA LEU A 101 2.83 -6.77 -10.23
C LEU A 101 3.75 -6.94 -9.01
N TRP A 102 4.84 -6.19 -8.97
CA TRP A 102 5.53 -5.94 -7.71
C TRP A 102 4.97 -4.66 -7.10
N GLU A 103 4.61 -4.72 -5.82
CA GLU A 103 4.17 -3.58 -5.02
C GLU A 103 5.02 -3.47 -3.76
N SER A 104 5.31 -2.25 -3.32
CA SER A 104 6.05 -2.03 -2.09
C SER A 104 5.75 -0.65 -1.51
N GLU A 105 5.61 -0.58 -0.20
CA GLU A 105 5.43 0.64 0.56
C GLU A 105 6.54 0.79 1.59
N LEU A 106 7.11 1.98 1.64
CA LEU A 106 8.01 2.38 2.72
C LEU A 106 7.21 3.24 3.69
N GLU A 107 7.51 3.10 4.97
CA GLU A 107 7.16 4.11 5.97
C GLU A 107 8.39 4.95 6.26
N VAL A 108 8.25 6.26 6.16
CA VAL A 108 9.33 7.20 6.47
C VAL A 108 8.78 8.30 7.37
N GLU A 109 9.32 8.38 8.57
CA GLU A 109 8.84 9.29 9.60
C GLU A 109 9.95 10.00 10.36
N VAL A 110 9.58 11.05 11.07
CA VAL A 110 10.47 11.77 11.99
C VAL A 110 10.26 11.21 13.38
N GLU A 111 11.31 10.65 13.95
CA GLU A 111 11.34 10.10 15.30
C GLU A 111 11.36 11.21 16.35
N GLU A 112 11.07 10.89 17.62
CA GLU A 112 11.07 11.85 18.73
C GLU A 112 12.42 12.58 18.91
N ASP A 113 13.54 11.91 18.61
CA ASP A 113 14.89 12.48 18.69
C ASP A 113 15.25 13.34 17.46
N GLY A 114 14.34 13.46 16.49
CA GLY A 114 14.49 14.18 15.23
C GLY A 114 15.26 13.43 14.15
N SER A 115 15.59 12.15 14.37
CA SER A 115 16.13 11.27 13.34
C SER A 115 15.03 10.82 12.37
N THR A 116 15.42 10.03 11.36
CA THR A 116 14.48 9.53 10.34
C THR A 116 14.34 8.03 10.49
N GLY A 117 13.15 7.60 10.87
CA GLY A 117 12.71 6.20 10.82
C GLY A 117 12.44 5.78 9.39
N VAL A 118 12.85 4.56 9.04
CA VAL A 118 12.51 3.96 7.74
C VAL A 118 12.14 2.50 7.97
N ALA A 119 10.88 2.17 7.72
CA ALA A 119 10.35 0.81 7.78
C ALA A 119 9.84 0.35 6.41
N LEU A 120 9.76 -0.96 6.23
CA LEU A 120 9.19 -1.60 5.05
C LEU A 120 7.81 -2.16 5.43
N GLU A 121 6.74 -1.42 5.12
CA GLU A 121 5.37 -1.82 5.44
C GLU A 121 4.94 -3.07 4.67
N TYR A 122 5.18 -3.08 3.37
CA TYR A 122 5.04 -4.30 2.56
C TYR A 122 5.94 -4.29 1.35
N SER A 123 6.25 -5.48 0.85
CA SER A 123 6.89 -5.70 -0.43
C SER A 123 6.52 -7.09 -0.94
N ALA A 124 5.68 -7.13 -1.96
CA ALA A 124 5.12 -8.39 -2.46
C ALA A 124 5.13 -8.45 -3.98
N ILE A 125 5.39 -9.65 -4.51
CA ILE A 125 5.25 -9.97 -5.93
C ILE A 125 3.94 -10.73 -6.11
N ASN A 126 3.06 -10.16 -6.92
CA ASN A 126 1.78 -10.71 -7.30
C ASN A 126 1.84 -11.25 -8.73
N ILE A 127 1.51 -12.54 -8.90
CA ILE A 127 1.38 -13.21 -10.18
C ILE A 127 -0.11 -13.42 -10.46
N PHE A 128 -0.62 -12.78 -11.51
CA PHE A 128 -1.99 -12.93 -11.98
C PHE A 128 -2.11 -14.27 -12.73
N VAL A 129 -2.73 -15.26 -12.07
CA VAL A 129 -2.90 -16.62 -12.62
C VAL A 129 -4.05 -16.63 -13.61
N ASN A 130 -5.16 -15.99 -13.26
CA ASN A 130 -6.34 -15.74 -14.09
C ASN A 130 -7.18 -14.61 -13.47
N ASP A 131 -8.32 -14.29 -14.10
CA ASP A 131 -9.23 -13.21 -13.68
C ASP A 131 -9.76 -13.34 -12.23
N TYR A 132 -9.64 -14.52 -11.61
CA TYR A 132 -10.18 -14.83 -10.29
C TYR A 132 -9.11 -15.25 -9.29
N LEU A 133 -7.83 -15.34 -9.67
CA LEU A 133 -6.78 -15.82 -8.79
C LEU A 133 -5.46 -15.10 -9.02
N THR A 134 -4.93 -14.55 -7.93
CA THR A 134 -3.61 -13.98 -7.81
C THR A 134 -2.82 -14.75 -6.77
N PHE A 135 -1.59 -15.13 -7.10
CA PHE A 135 -0.62 -15.65 -6.16
C PHE A 135 0.32 -14.51 -5.72
N GLY A 136 0.45 -14.28 -4.42
CA GLY A 136 1.34 -13.28 -3.84
C GLY A 136 2.46 -13.93 -3.03
N ALA A 137 3.65 -13.33 -3.05
CA ALA A 137 4.81 -13.75 -2.25
C ALA A 137 5.59 -12.53 -1.74
N GLY A 138 5.97 -12.52 -0.46
CA GLY A 138 6.74 -11.44 0.17
C GLY A 138 6.17 -11.02 1.52
N LYS A 139 6.49 -9.80 1.97
CA LYS A 139 5.84 -9.15 3.11
C LYS A 139 4.54 -8.50 2.62
N PHE A 140 3.41 -8.85 3.22
CA PHE A 140 2.10 -8.29 2.85
C PHE A 140 1.32 -7.91 4.11
N VAL A 141 0.51 -6.86 4.01
CA VAL A 141 -0.41 -6.46 5.09
C VAL A 141 -1.32 -7.63 5.42
N SER A 142 -1.56 -7.86 6.71
CA SER A 142 -2.41 -8.95 7.21
C SER A 142 -3.80 -8.87 6.59
N PRO A 143 -4.32 -9.96 5.98
CA PRO A 143 -5.65 -9.96 5.40
C PRO A 143 -6.75 -10.10 6.46
N ILE A 144 -6.41 -10.16 7.75
CA ILE A 144 -7.37 -10.21 8.84
C ILE A 144 -8.03 -8.83 8.99
N GLY A 145 -9.36 -8.81 8.95
CA GLY A 145 -10.13 -7.58 9.07
C GLY A 145 -10.11 -6.64 7.85
N ASN A 146 -10.52 -5.40 8.07
CA ASN A 146 -10.69 -4.36 7.05
C ASN A 146 -9.76 -3.16 7.27
N PHE A 147 -9.51 -2.79 8.53
CA PHE A 147 -8.86 -1.54 8.91
C PHE A 147 -7.47 -1.44 8.30
N ARG A 148 -6.63 -2.42 8.64
CA ARG A 148 -5.25 -2.53 8.16
C ARG A 148 -5.18 -2.69 6.65
N GLN A 149 -6.08 -3.42 6.02
CA GLN A 149 -6.03 -3.61 4.55
C GLN A 149 -6.39 -2.36 3.74
N ASN A 150 -7.35 -1.56 4.20
CA ASN A 150 -8.04 -0.63 3.30
C ASN A 150 -8.04 0.82 3.75
N ILE A 151 -7.88 1.08 5.05
CA ILE A 151 -8.23 2.38 5.63
C ILE A 151 -7.19 2.92 6.63
N HIS A 152 -6.10 2.20 6.87
CA HIS A 152 -4.97 2.69 7.68
C HIS A 152 -4.29 3.95 7.13
N PRO A 153 -4.17 4.20 5.80
CA PRO A 153 -3.45 5.37 5.32
C PRO A 153 -4.07 6.67 5.82
N ALA A 154 -3.25 7.61 6.29
CA ALA A 154 -3.73 8.79 6.99
C ALA A 154 -4.75 9.62 6.17
N TRP A 155 -4.63 9.68 4.84
CA TRP A 155 -5.59 10.43 4.02
C TRP A 155 -6.93 9.69 3.78
N ILE A 156 -6.98 8.38 4.04
CA ILE A 156 -8.17 7.52 3.90
C ILE A 156 -8.86 7.35 5.26
N ASN A 157 -8.08 7.17 6.34
CA ASN A 157 -8.61 7.10 7.70
C ASN A 157 -9.43 8.36 8.01
N LYS A 158 -10.61 8.17 8.59
CA LYS A 158 -11.58 9.24 8.82
C LYS A 158 -11.27 10.07 10.05
N LEU A 159 -10.51 9.52 10.99
CA LEU A 159 -10.00 10.21 12.16
C LEU A 159 -8.47 10.35 12.05
N PRO A 160 -7.84 11.25 12.83
CA PRO A 160 -6.38 11.37 12.85
C PRO A 160 -5.66 10.11 13.33
N SER A 161 -6.28 9.35 14.25
CA SER A 161 -5.73 8.14 14.89
C SER A 161 -6.38 6.84 14.38
N ALA A 162 -5.66 5.73 14.56
CA ALA A 162 -6.26 4.39 14.49
C ALA A 162 -7.21 4.17 15.70
N PRO A 163 -8.21 3.29 15.59
CA PRO A 163 -8.94 2.82 16.76
C PRO A 163 -7.99 2.07 17.72
N PRO A 164 -8.13 2.22 19.05
CA PRO A 164 -7.41 1.40 20.03
C PRO A 164 -7.42 -0.10 19.69
N GLY A 165 -6.29 -0.78 19.86
CA GLY A 165 -6.12 -2.20 19.49
C GLY A 165 -5.93 -2.48 17.98
N PHE A 166 -5.98 -1.46 17.11
CA PHE A 166 -5.61 -1.55 15.69
C PHE A 166 -4.25 -0.93 15.37
N GLY A 167 -3.50 -0.49 16.38
CA GLY A 167 -2.13 0.05 16.31
C GLY A 167 -1.06 -1.05 16.36
N HIS A 168 0.18 -0.70 16.68
CA HIS A 168 1.20 -1.67 17.10
C HIS A 168 0.78 -2.27 18.45
N ASP A 169 1.14 -3.53 18.70
CA ASP A 169 0.84 -4.29 19.93
C ASP A 169 -0.65 -4.43 20.28
N GLY A 170 -1.51 -4.21 19.29
CA GLY A 170 -2.95 -4.37 19.38
C GLY A 170 -3.43 -5.76 18.99
N ALA A 171 -4.72 -6.03 19.20
CA ALA A 171 -5.35 -7.28 18.80
C ALA A 171 -5.34 -7.54 17.29
N ALA A 172 -5.27 -6.50 16.44
CA ALA A 172 -5.34 -6.63 14.99
C ALA A 172 -3.95 -6.85 14.35
N PRO A 173 -3.67 -8.03 13.74
CA PRO A 173 -2.35 -8.30 13.17
C PRO A 173 -1.98 -7.36 12.03
N LEU A 174 -0.69 -7.03 11.91
CA LEU A 174 -0.19 -5.99 11.01
C LEU A 174 0.17 -6.52 9.63
N ALA A 175 1.08 -7.48 9.58
CA ALA A 175 1.64 -8.01 8.36
C ALA A 175 2.02 -9.48 8.51
N GLU A 176 2.41 -10.08 7.38
CA GLU A 176 2.90 -11.44 7.32
C GLU A 176 3.98 -11.54 6.23
N VAL A 177 4.93 -12.45 6.41
CA VAL A 177 5.92 -12.80 5.37
C VAL A 177 5.67 -14.23 4.93
N GLY A 178 5.31 -14.40 3.67
CA GLY A 178 5.01 -15.73 3.15
C GLY A 178 4.36 -15.72 1.78
N PHE A 179 3.39 -16.61 1.61
CA PHE A 179 2.62 -16.77 0.38
C PHE A 179 1.13 -16.54 0.62
N GLN A 180 0.48 -15.86 -0.31
CA GLN A 180 -0.98 -15.69 -0.31
C GLN A 180 -1.60 -16.07 -1.64
N LEU A 181 -2.85 -16.52 -1.59
CA LEU A 181 -3.75 -16.64 -2.73
C LEU A 181 -4.92 -15.71 -2.49
N ARG A 182 -5.16 -14.78 -3.41
CA ARG A 182 -6.27 -13.83 -3.34
C ARG A 182 -7.10 -13.90 -4.60
N GLY A 183 -8.40 -13.70 -4.46
CA GLY A 183 -9.32 -13.74 -5.58
C GLY A 183 -10.70 -13.18 -5.27
N GLY A 184 -11.58 -13.26 -6.25
CA GLY A 184 -12.99 -12.99 -6.01
C GLY A 184 -13.85 -13.40 -7.18
N LEU A 185 -15.05 -13.90 -6.88
CA LEU A 185 -15.97 -14.47 -7.84
C LEU A 185 -17.27 -13.66 -7.85
N PRO A 186 -17.77 -13.24 -9.03
CA PRO A 186 -19.13 -12.76 -9.14
C PRO A 186 -20.10 -13.93 -8.89
N ILE A 187 -21.01 -13.77 -7.94
CA ILE A 187 -22.04 -14.78 -7.61
C ILE A 187 -23.45 -14.33 -8.04
N GLY A 188 -23.55 -13.16 -8.68
CA GLY A 188 -24.75 -12.60 -9.29
C GLY A 188 -24.43 -11.25 -9.95
N ASP A 189 -25.44 -10.60 -10.54
CA ASP A 189 -25.26 -9.35 -11.29
C ASP A 189 -24.71 -8.19 -10.44
N ARG A 190 -24.94 -8.24 -9.12
CA ARG A 190 -24.58 -7.19 -8.17
C ARG A 190 -23.83 -7.73 -6.96
N SER A 191 -23.53 -9.02 -6.94
CA SER A 191 -23.02 -9.72 -5.77
C SER A 191 -21.67 -10.37 -6.07
N LYS A 192 -20.74 -10.26 -5.12
CA LYS A 192 -19.37 -10.76 -5.24
C LYS A 192 -18.96 -11.44 -3.95
N VAL A 193 -18.16 -12.49 -4.05
CA VAL A 193 -17.39 -13.04 -2.94
C VAL A 193 -15.93 -12.75 -3.19
N THR A 194 -15.18 -12.31 -2.18
CA THR A 194 -13.71 -12.27 -2.25
C THR A 194 -13.12 -13.23 -1.24
N TYR A 195 -11.94 -13.75 -1.53
CA TYR A 195 -11.23 -14.64 -0.64
C TYR A 195 -9.74 -14.33 -0.66
N THR A 196 -9.11 -14.48 0.49
CA THR A 196 -7.67 -14.53 0.66
C THR A 196 -7.36 -15.69 1.58
N GLY A 197 -6.35 -16.48 1.24
CA GLY A 197 -5.75 -17.47 2.14
C GLY A 197 -4.24 -17.32 2.08
N TYR A 198 -3.55 -17.52 3.19
CA TYR A 198 -2.11 -17.37 3.27
C TYR A 198 -1.47 -18.40 4.18
N VAL A 199 -0.17 -18.58 3.98
CA VAL A 199 0.73 -19.26 4.89
C VAL A 199 1.97 -18.37 5.07
N GLY A 200 2.41 -18.19 6.30
CA GLY A 200 3.56 -17.35 6.61
C GLY A 200 4.26 -17.80 7.88
N ASN A 201 5.27 -17.02 8.27
CA ASN A 201 6.10 -17.30 9.43
C ASN A 201 5.38 -16.97 10.74
N GLY A 202 4.37 -16.10 10.73
CA GLY A 202 3.61 -15.79 11.94
C GLY A 202 4.24 -14.70 12.82
N PRO A 203 3.64 -14.45 13.99
CA PRO A 203 4.07 -13.42 14.91
C PRO A 203 5.25 -13.87 15.78
N LYS A 204 5.80 -12.93 16.52
CA LYS A 204 6.70 -13.17 17.65
C LYS A 204 6.04 -12.74 18.95
N LEU A 205 6.36 -13.40 20.04
CA LEU A 205 5.79 -13.10 21.36
C LEU A 205 6.80 -12.30 22.19
N GLU A 206 6.40 -11.13 22.64
CA GLU A 206 7.26 -10.25 23.43
C GLU A 206 7.19 -10.63 24.90
N GLY A 207 8.21 -11.36 25.36
CA GLY A 207 8.29 -11.82 26.75
C GLY A 207 9.36 -11.07 27.53
N GLU A 208 8.99 -10.47 28.67
CA GLU A 208 9.93 -9.84 29.60
C GLU A 208 9.48 -10.04 31.05
N ASP A 209 10.44 -10.24 31.96
CA ASP A 209 10.19 -10.43 33.40
C ASP A 209 9.19 -11.54 33.80
N GLY A 210 8.99 -12.52 32.92
CA GLY A 210 8.07 -13.64 33.14
C GLY A 210 6.63 -13.39 32.71
N GLU A 211 6.37 -12.27 32.04
CA GLU A 211 5.08 -11.88 31.50
C GLU A 211 5.14 -11.65 29.99
N LEU A 212 4.04 -11.95 29.29
CA LEU A 212 3.87 -11.72 27.86
C LEU A 212 3.30 -10.32 27.66
N HIS A 213 4.06 -9.38 27.11
CA HIS A 213 3.67 -7.96 26.95
C HIS A 213 2.87 -7.67 25.69
N GLY A 214 3.10 -8.45 24.64
CA GLY A 214 2.48 -8.23 23.34
C GLY A 214 2.70 -9.37 22.35
N VAL A 215 2.05 -9.22 21.20
CA VAL A 215 2.19 -10.11 20.06
C VAL A 215 2.63 -9.28 18.86
N ASP A 216 3.92 -9.34 18.58
CA ASP A 216 4.50 -8.61 17.46
C ASP A 216 4.11 -9.29 16.15
N THR A 217 3.39 -8.56 15.29
CA THR A 217 2.85 -9.04 14.02
C THR A 217 3.39 -8.25 12.82
N ASP A 218 4.56 -7.63 12.95
CA ASP A 218 5.18 -6.81 11.89
C ASP A 218 5.64 -7.59 10.65
N GLY A 219 5.49 -8.92 10.64
CA GLY A 219 5.83 -9.78 9.50
C GLY A 219 7.33 -10.08 9.43
N PHE A 220 7.72 -11.22 9.99
CA PHE A 220 9.12 -11.60 10.19
C PHE A 220 9.63 -12.55 9.13
N THR A 221 10.91 -12.38 8.76
CA THR A 221 11.64 -13.39 7.98
C THR A 221 12.22 -14.51 8.84
N GLY A 222 12.43 -14.23 10.14
CA GLY A 222 12.75 -15.23 11.15
C GLY A 222 11.50 -16.02 11.54
N ASP A 223 11.74 -17.22 12.04
CA ASP A 223 10.73 -18.25 12.29
C ASP A 223 11.24 -19.10 13.47
N PRO A 224 11.08 -18.56 14.69
CA PRO A 224 11.74 -19.11 15.89
C PRO A 224 11.16 -20.45 16.35
N ASP A 225 9.90 -20.71 16.02
CA ASP A 225 9.19 -21.95 16.34
C ASP A 225 9.30 -23.03 15.24
N ASP A 226 9.73 -22.70 14.02
CA ASP A 226 9.75 -23.59 12.83
C ASP A 226 8.34 -24.04 12.39
N GLU A 227 7.29 -23.48 12.99
CA GLU A 227 5.90 -23.68 12.62
C GLU A 227 5.40 -22.57 11.68
N LYS A 228 4.25 -22.78 11.03
CA LYS A 228 3.71 -21.80 10.07
C LYS A 228 2.32 -21.41 10.47
N VAL A 229 2.05 -20.13 10.41
CA VAL A 229 0.69 -19.59 10.56
C VAL A 229 -0.04 -19.72 9.23
N VAL A 230 -1.26 -20.26 9.30
CA VAL A 230 -2.20 -20.32 8.19
C VAL A 230 -3.39 -19.46 8.52
N GLY A 231 -3.75 -18.54 7.62
CA GLY A 231 -4.89 -17.67 7.83
C GLY A 231 -5.58 -17.24 6.55
N GLY A 232 -6.60 -16.41 6.68
CA GLY A 232 -7.34 -15.92 5.55
C GLY A 232 -8.54 -15.05 5.91
N ARG A 233 -9.19 -14.56 4.85
CA ARG A 233 -10.41 -13.75 4.92
C ARG A 233 -11.35 -14.13 3.80
N LEU A 234 -12.63 -14.22 4.12
CA LEU A 234 -13.73 -14.41 3.18
C LEU A 234 -14.67 -13.21 3.31
N THR A 235 -15.01 -12.58 2.19
CA THR A 235 -16.01 -11.50 2.18
C THR A 235 -17.17 -11.83 1.27
N LEU A 236 -18.34 -11.35 1.66
CA LEU A 236 -19.53 -11.31 0.84
C LEU A 236 -19.89 -9.83 0.61
N LEU A 237 -20.04 -9.48 -0.66
CA LEU A 237 -20.69 -8.24 -1.09
C LEU A 237 -22.05 -8.62 -1.68
N PRO A 238 -23.16 -8.59 -0.90
CA PRO A 238 -24.48 -8.91 -1.44
C PRO A 238 -24.92 -7.87 -2.48
N VAL A 239 -24.49 -6.62 -2.27
CA VAL A 239 -24.62 -5.48 -3.18
C VAL A 239 -23.30 -4.69 -3.15
N PRO A 240 -22.98 -3.88 -4.17
CA PRO A 240 -21.69 -3.18 -4.23
C PRO A 240 -21.43 -2.18 -3.09
N SER A 241 -22.47 -1.84 -2.33
CA SER A 241 -22.41 -0.87 -1.24
C SER A 241 -22.33 -1.50 0.14
N LEU A 242 -22.37 -2.84 0.26
CA LEU A 242 -22.31 -3.57 1.51
C LEU A 242 -21.26 -4.67 1.37
N GLU A 243 -20.25 -4.67 2.23
CA GLU A 243 -19.29 -5.75 2.41
C GLU A 243 -19.41 -6.29 3.83
N ILE A 244 -19.37 -7.62 3.97
CA ILE A 244 -19.32 -8.32 5.24
C ILE A 244 -18.18 -9.32 5.14
N GLY A 245 -17.25 -9.27 6.09
CA GLY A 245 -16.06 -10.11 6.13
C GLY A 245 -15.99 -10.96 7.40
N VAL A 246 -15.43 -12.15 7.25
CA VAL A 246 -14.92 -12.96 8.36
C VAL A 246 -13.49 -13.39 8.04
N SER A 247 -12.64 -13.41 9.03
CA SER A 247 -11.23 -13.75 8.89
C SER A 247 -10.71 -14.49 10.11
N GLY A 248 -9.60 -15.19 9.95
CA GLY A 248 -8.88 -15.76 11.08
C GLY A 248 -7.53 -16.34 10.67
N ALA A 249 -6.71 -16.63 11.67
CA ALA A 249 -5.38 -17.21 11.53
C ALA A 249 -5.14 -18.19 12.66
N PHE A 250 -4.39 -19.25 12.38
CA PHE A 250 -4.06 -20.29 13.35
C PHE A 250 -2.64 -20.79 13.07
N GLY A 251 -1.89 -21.08 14.13
CA GLY A 251 -0.55 -21.64 14.07
C GLY A 251 0.05 -21.65 15.45
N ASP A 252 1.37 -21.60 15.52
CA ASP A 252 2.10 -21.46 16.77
C ASP A 252 2.95 -20.18 16.71
N ALA A 253 3.41 -19.72 17.87
CA ALA A 253 4.30 -18.58 18.01
C ALA A 253 5.31 -18.82 19.15
N ALA A 254 6.53 -18.30 19.00
CA ALA A 254 7.58 -18.39 20.00
C ALA A 254 7.88 -17.05 20.68
N VAL A 255 8.42 -17.15 21.90
CA VAL A 255 8.88 -16.02 22.71
C VAL A 255 10.26 -15.57 22.27
N VAL A 256 10.41 -14.25 22.09
CA VAL A 256 11.68 -13.60 21.74
C VAL A 256 12.03 -12.55 22.80
N GLU A 257 13.32 -12.29 22.98
CA GLU A 257 13.81 -11.16 23.76
C GLU A 257 13.53 -9.86 23.00
N ASN A 258 13.37 -8.75 23.71
CA ASN A 258 13.03 -7.43 23.16
C ASN A 258 14.04 -6.91 22.10
N ASP A 259 15.23 -7.53 21.99
CA ASP A 259 16.21 -7.26 20.93
C ASP A 259 16.10 -8.18 19.69
N GLY A 260 15.04 -8.99 19.62
CA GLY A 260 14.71 -9.89 18.52
C GLY A 260 15.49 -11.20 18.53
N LEU A 261 16.25 -11.50 19.60
CA LEU A 261 16.91 -12.78 19.80
C LEU A 261 15.94 -13.82 20.35
N ASP A 262 15.91 -14.98 19.71
CA ASP A 262 15.04 -16.08 20.13
C ASP A 262 15.52 -16.65 21.47
N PHE A 263 14.60 -16.93 22.38
CA PHE A 263 14.91 -17.73 23.58
C PHE A 263 15.09 -19.19 23.17
N GLU A 264 16.35 -19.59 22.92
CA GLU A 264 16.67 -20.94 22.48
C GLU A 264 16.10 -22.00 23.46
N GLY A 265 15.08 -22.73 23.00
CA GLY A 265 14.43 -23.81 23.75
C GLY A 265 13.14 -23.44 24.49
N ASP A 266 12.62 -22.22 24.33
CA ASP A 266 11.26 -21.89 24.77
C ASP A 266 10.22 -22.67 23.93
N PRO A 267 9.16 -23.25 24.53
CA PRO A 267 8.15 -23.98 23.78
C PRO A 267 7.26 -23.04 22.95
N ALA A 268 6.97 -23.43 21.72
CA ALA A 268 5.95 -22.78 20.89
C ALA A 268 4.57 -22.84 21.56
N ARG A 269 3.74 -21.84 21.25
CA ARG A 269 2.44 -21.58 21.89
C ARG A 269 1.36 -21.45 20.84
N ASP A 270 0.20 -22.05 21.11
CA ASP A 270 -0.98 -21.95 20.23
C ASP A 270 -1.30 -20.47 19.97
N TYR A 271 -1.36 -20.08 18.70
CA TYR A 271 -1.74 -18.74 18.23
C TYR A 271 -3.04 -18.81 17.44
N GLU A 272 -4.05 -18.05 17.88
CA GLU A 272 -5.34 -17.94 17.21
C GLU A 272 -5.76 -16.47 17.03
N VAL A 273 -6.26 -16.14 15.83
CA VAL A 273 -6.90 -14.86 15.55
C VAL A 273 -8.26 -15.09 14.91
N LEU A 274 -9.26 -14.35 15.37
CA LEU A 274 -10.59 -14.31 14.79
C LEU A 274 -10.98 -12.86 14.49
N GLY A 275 -11.55 -12.61 13.32
CA GLY A 275 -12.00 -11.29 12.92
C GLY A 275 -13.34 -11.30 12.19
N ALA A 276 -14.11 -10.25 12.38
CA ALA A 276 -15.34 -9.98 11.65
C ALA A 276 -15.47 -8.50 11.35
N ASP A 277 -15.90 -8.16 10.14
CA ASP A 277 -15.99 -6.78 9.71
C ASP A 277 -17.21 -6.53 8.81
N PHE A 278 -17.65 -5.28 8.75
CA PHE A 278 -18.58 -4.84 7.72
C PHE A 278 -18.29 -3.41 7.30
N SER A 279 -18.63 -3.10 6.05
CA SER A 279 -18.70 -1.73 5.56
C SER A 279 -19.97 -1.53 4.75
N TYR A 280 -20.64 -0.40 4.98
CA TYR A 280 -21.88 -0.04 4.30
C TYR A 280 -21.86 1.43 3.90
N ARG A 281 -22.00 1.69 2.60
CA ARG A 281 -22.08 3.05 2.06
C ARG A 281 -23.46 3.33 1.51
N TRP A 282 -24.13 4.33 2.07
CA TRP A 282 -25.41 4.82 1.57
C TRP A 282 -25.33 6.31 1.23
N HIS A 283 -25.19 6.61 -0.05
CA HIS A 283 -24.98 7.98 -0.55
C HIS A 283 -23.76 8.62 0.11
N THR A 284 -23.95 9.64 0.94
CA THR A 284 -22.91 10.37 1.67
C THR A 284 -22.66 9.84 3.08
N LEU A 285 -23.40 8.80 3.50
CA LEU A 285 -23.19 8.09 4.76
C LEU A 285 -22.30 6.87 4.53
N ASP A 286 -21.28 6.73 5.37
CA ASP A 286 -20.38 5.58 5.44
C ASP A 286 -20.45 5.02 6.87
N LEU A 287 -20.84 3.76 6.99
CA LEU A 287 -20.88 3.01 8.24
C LEU A 287 -19.92 1.84 8.14
N ARG A 288 -19.19 1.56 9.21
CA ARG A 288 -18.28 0.43 9.26
C ARG A 288 -18.06 -0.01 10.68
N GLY A 289 -17.71 -1.27 10.85
CA GLY A 289 -17.26 -1.80 12.13
C GLY A 289 -16.44 -3.05 11.93
N GLU A 290 -15.62 -3.34 12.91
CA GLU A 290 -14.65 -4.41 12.87
C GLU A 290 -14.38 -4.89 14.29
N TYR A 291 -14.28 -6.20 14.45
CA TYR A 291 -13.93 -6.90 15.67
C TYR A 291 -12.74 -7.80 15.35
N VAL A 292 -11.73 -7.81 16.21
CA VAL A 292 -10.60 -8.74 16.16
C VAL A 292 -10.30 -9.25 17.56
N GLN A 293 -10.06 -10.55 17.65
CA GLN A 293 -9.60 -11.24 18.85
C GLN A 293 -8.31 -11.98 18.51
N GLN A 294 -7.29 -11.84 19.33
CA GLN A 294 -6.02 -12.57 19.25
C GLN A 294 -5.76 -13.27 20.58
N ASP A 295 -5.46 -14.56 20.53
CA ASP A 295 -5.30 -15.44 21.69
C ASP A 295 -3.97 -16.20 21.59
N ILE A 296 -3.23 -16.21 22.69
CA ILE A 296 -1.99 -16.96 22.90
C ILE A 296 -2.20 -17.95 24.04
N GLY A 297 -2.02 -19.24 23.76
CA GLY A 297 -2.19 -20.31 24.72
C GLY A 297 -1.11 -20.35 25.82
N ASP A 298 -1.46 -20.85 27.01
CA ASP A 298 -0.50 -21.08 28.12
C ASP A 298 0.59 -22.09 27.75
N ALA A 299 1.81 -21.89 28.27
CA ALA A 299 2.91 -22.83 28.09
C ALA A 299 3.74 -22.99 29.37
N ALA A 300 3.43 -23.99 30.19
CA ALA A 300 4.04 -24.20 31.51
C ALA A 300 5.57 -24.36 31.53
N GLY A 301 6.20 -24.70 30.39
CA GLY A 301 7.65 -24.82 30.23
C GLY A 301 8.33 -23.54 29.71
N SER A 302 7.55 -22.51 29.38
CA SER A 302 8.04 -21.23 28.88
C SER A 302 8.59 -20.37 30.01
N ILE A 303 9.47 -19.45 29.65
CA ILE A 303 9.89 -18.35 30.53
C ILE A 303 8.74 -17.40 30.85
N VAL A 304 7.68 -17.36 30.02
CA VAL A 304 6.44 -16.60 30.20
C VAL A 304 5.22 -17.56 30.16
N PRO A 305 4.92 -18.27 31.27
CA PRO A 305 3.98 -19.40 31.22
C PRO A 305 2.53 -19.05 30.88
N GLU A 306 2.10 -17.83 31.23
CA GLU A 306 0.71 -17.39 31.09
C GLU A 306 0.44 -16.86 29.68
N GLY A 307 -0.71 -17.25 29.13
CA GLY A 307 -1.28 -16.76 27.88
C GLY A 307 -1.74 -15.33 27.93
N GLY A 308 -2.22 -14.86 26.79
CA GLY A 308 -2.76 -13.52 26.65
C GLY A 308 -3.87 -13.50 25.62
N LYS A 309 -4.90 -12.71 25.90
CA LYS A 309 -5.99 -12.44 24.97
C LYS A 309 -6.12 -10.94 24.78
N TRP A 310 -5.98 -10.50 23.53
CA TRP A 310 -6.26 -9.14 23.08
C TRP A 310 -7.55 -9.14 22.28
N GLU A 311 -8.48 -8.24 22.60
CA GLU A 311 -9.77 -8.13 21.93
C GLU A 311 -10.06 -6.66 21.65
N THR A 312 -10.36 -6.32 20.40
CA THR A 312 -10.76 -4.96 20.04
C THR A 312 -11.97 -4.97 19.12
N TRP A 313 -12.81 -3.96 19.25
CA TRP A 313 -13.77 -3.63 18.21
C TRP A 313 -14.06 -2.14 18.12
N TYR A 314 -14.45 -1.70 16.92
CA TYR A 314 -14.96 -0.36 16.73
C TYR A 314 -16.22 -0.33 15.87
N LEU A 315 -17.01 0.73 16.07
CA LEU A 315 -18.10 1.13 15.18
C LEU A 315 -17.91 2.59 14.80
N GLN A 316 -17.89 2.88 13.51
CA GLN A 316 -17.70 4.23 12.98
C GLN A 316 -18.80 4.61 12.00
N GLY A 317 -19.32 5.84 12.17
CA GLY A 317 -20.16 6.51 11.20
C GLY A 317 -19.52 7.80 10.70
N ALA A 318 -19.52 8.00 9.38
CA ALA A 318 -19.06 9.23 8.75
C ALA A 318 -20.13 9.76 7.78
N TYR A 319 -20.40 11.07 7.81
CA TYR A 319 -21.40 11.70 6.96
C TYR A 319 -20.85 12.94 6.26
N GLN A 320 -20.89 12.93 4.93
CA GLN A 320 -20.48 14.06 4.10
C GLN A 320 -21.64 15.05 3.88
N PHE A 321 -21.37 16.33 4.07
CA PHE A 321 -22.34 17.42 3.91
C PHE A 321 -21.72 18.65 3.25
N ALA A 322 -22.55 19.67 3.00
CA ALA A 322 -22.16 20.90 2.30
C ALA A 322 -21.42 20.62 0.98
N GLU A 323 -22.10 19.93 0.07
CA GLU A 323 -21.57 19.51 -1.24
C GLU A 323 -20.32 18.62 -1.13
N ALA A 324 -20.27 17.78 -0.08
CA ALA A 324 -19.16 16.88 0.23
C ALA A 324 -17.82 17.61 0.43
N LYS A 325 -17.84 18.84 0.95
CA LYS A 325 -16.64 19.56 1.41
C LYS A 325 -16.32 19.29 2.87
N TRP A 326 -17.32 18.89 3.65
CA TRP A 326 -17.18 18.60 5.07
C TRP A 326 -17.65 17.18 5.35
N GLU A 327 -16.98 16.51 6.28
CA GLU A 327 -17.34 15.18 6.74
C GLU A 327 -17.27 15.13 8.27
N GLY A 328 -18.41 14.83 8.90
CA GLY A 328 -18.47 14.60 10.35
C GLY A 328 -18.29 13.11 10.63
N VAL A 329 -17.52 12.78 11.65
CA VAL A 329 -17.16 11.40 12.00
C VAL A 329 -17.38 11.15 13.47
N LEU A 330 -17.91 9.98 13.81
CA LEU A 330 -18.03 9.49 15.17
C LEU A 330 -17.57 8.03 15.19
N ARG A 331 -16.67 7.68 16.12
CA ARG A 331 -16.20 6.32 16.36
C ARG A 331 -16.31 6.00 17.85
N TYR A 332 -16.79 4.81 18.17
CA TYR A 332 -16.58 4.19 19.47
C TYR A 332 -15.67 2.98 19.27
N THR A 333 -14.73 2.80 20.19
CA THR A 333 -13.80 1.67 20.23
C THR A 333 -13.71 1.16 21.65
N ASP A 334 -13.54 -0.14 21.78
CA ASP A 334 -13.39 -0.86 23.04
C ASP A 334 -12.29 -1.90 22.81
N PHE A 335 -11.17 -1.74 23.51
CA PHE A 335 -9.97 -2.56 23.42
C PHE A 335 -9.61 -3.10 24.79
N ASP A 336 -9.71 -4.41 24.94
CA ASP A 336 -9.30 -5.17 26.11
C ASP A 336 -7.97 -5.89 25.83
N SER A 337 -7.07 -5.87 26.82
CA SER A 337 -5.84 -6.66 26.79
C SER A 337 -5.59 -7.34 28.14
N PRO A 338 -4.62 -8.26 28.25
CA PRO A 338 -4.19 -8.82 29.52
C PRO A 338 -3.60 -7.77 30.49
N HIS A 339 -3.22 -6.61 29.96
CA HIS A 339 -2.49 -5.55 30.63
C HIS A 339 -3.39 -4.33 30.83
N PRO A 340 -3.79 -4.02 32.08
CA PRO A 340 -4.75 -2.95 32.35
C PRO A 340 -4.34 -1.58 31.79
N ASP A 341 -3.04 -1.30 31.69
CA ASP A 341 -2.45 -0.07 31.17
C ASP A 341 -2.64 0.10 29.65
N GLN A 342 -2.86 -0.99 28.91
CA GLN A 342 -3.15 -0.95 27.47
C GLN A 342 -4.66 -0.92 27.15
N THR A 343 -5.50 -1.35 28.10
CA THR A 343 -6.96 -1.42 27.93
C THR A 343 -7.55 -0.02 27.79
N GLN A 344 -8.45 0.18 26.83
CA GLN A 344 -9.01 1.49 26.51
C GLN A 344 -10.39 1.44 25.86
N GLU A 345 -11.36 2.13 26.46
CA GLU A 345 -12.58 2.57 25.79
C GLU A 345 -12.40 3.99 25.24
N GLN A 346 -12.83 4.22 23.99
CA GLN A 346 -12.62 5.51 23.32
C GLN A 346 -13.84 5.96 22.53
N TRP A 347 -14.30 7.18 22.78
CA TRP A 347 -15.14 7.94 21.86
C TRP A 347 -14.31 8.95 21.07
N SER A 348 -14.27 8.83 19.74
CA SER A 348 -13.62 9.82 18.87
C SER A 348 -14.65 10.61 18.08
N VAL A 349 -14.56 11.93 18.13
CA VAL A 349 -15.39 12.86 17.35
C VAL A 349 -14.50 13.61 16.37
N GLY A 350 -14.85 13.57 15.09
CA GLY A 350 -14.06 14.17 14.01
C GLY A 350 -14.86 15.15 13.16
N LEU A 351 -14.18 16.21 12.72
CA LEU A 351 -14.63 17.10 11.65
C LEU A 351 -13.52 17.24 10.61
N ASN A 352 -13.83 16.81 9.39
CA ASN A 352 -12.91 16.84 8.27
C ASN A 352 -13.33 17.91 7.26
N TYR A 353 -12.35 18.63 6.72
CA TYR A 353 -12.49 19.47 5.55
C TYR A 353 -11.76 18.82 4.36
N LEU A 354 -12.52 18.49 3.32
CA LEU A 354 -12.04 17.81 2.11
C LEU A 354 -11.59 18.88 1.10
N LEU A 355 -10.28 19.15 1.03
CA LEU A 355 -9.73 20.14 0.10
C LEU A 355 -9.81 19.64 -1.35
N THR A 356 -9.45 18.38 -1.55
CA THR A 356 -9.54 17.62 -2.80
C THR A 356 -9.85 16.15 -2.45
N PRO A 357 -10.14 15.26 -3.42
CA PRO A 357 -10.38 13.84 -3.12
C PRO A 357 -9.23 13.13 -2.40
N ASN A 358 -8.02 13.69 -2.45
CA ASN A 358 -6.79 13.14 -1.90
C ASN A 358 -6.10 14.07 -0.88
N ALA A 359 -6.71 15.20 -0.49
CA ALA A 359 -6.15 16.14 0.47
C ALA A 359 -7.20 16.52 1.53
N ILE A 360 -6.88 16.31 2.80
CA ILE A 360 -7.82 16.43 3.91
C ILE A 360 -7.17 17.17 5.08
N LEU A 361 -7.94 18.05 5.71
CA LEU A 361 -7.65 18.61 7.02
C LEU A 361 -8.63 17.99 8.02
N LYS A 362 -8.13 17.50 9.14
CA LYS A 362 -8.90 16.82 10.18
C LYS A 362 -8.73 17.53 11.51
N LEU A 363 -9.84 17.72 12.21
CA LEU A 363 -9.89 18.06 13.63
C LEU A 363 -10.57 16.89 14.35
N GLY A 364 -9.88 16.29 15.30
CA GLY A 364 -10.38 15.22 16.15
C GLY A 364 -10.36 15.62 17.61
N TYR A 365 -11.27 15.06 18.38
CA TYR A 365 -11.20 15.01 19.83
C TYR A 365 -11.53 13.59 20.29
N GLU A 366 -10.75 13.09 21.23
CA GLU A 366 -10.88 11.75 21.78
C GLU A 366 -11.19 11.85 23.27
N PHE A 367 -12.28 11.18 23.66
CA PHE A 367 -12.59 10.90 25.05
C PHE A 367 -12.08 9.49 25.34
N ASN A 368 -11.11 9.38 26.23
CA ASN A 368 -10.39 8.16 26.53
C ASN A 368 -10.69 7.73 27.97
N ASP A 369 -10.99 6.45 28.16
CA ASP A 369 -11.24 5.84 29.47
C ASP A 369 -10.40 4.57 29.56
N GLY A 370 -9.37 4.61 30.40
CA GLY A 370 -8.35 3.57 30.52
C GLY A 370 -7.81 3.47 31.94
N LEU A 371 -6.55 3.06 32.09
CA LEU A 371 -5.94 3.01 33.42
C LEU A 371 -5.57 4.43 33.89
N ALA A 372 -6.12 4.84 35.04
CA ALA A 372 -5.88 6.18 35.57
C ALA A 372 -4.39 6.50 35.75
N GLY A 373 -3.92 7.52 35.04
CA GLY A 373 -2.53 7.98 35.05
C GLY A 373 -1.67 7.46 33.90
N GLU A 374 -2.23 6.59 33.05
CA GLU A 374 -1.62 6.16 31.79
C GLU A 374 -2.19 6.96 30.60
N GLU A 375 -1.50 6.92 29.46
CA GLU A 375 -1.96 7.57 28.22
C GLU A 375 -3.32 7.06 27.74
N THR A 376 -3.70 5.84 28.14
CA THR A 376 -5.00 5.24 27.81
C THR A 376 -6.19 5.96 28.47
N ASP A 377 -5.96 6.77 29.50
CA ASP A 377 -6.96 7.60 30.19
C ASP A 377 -6.90 9.09 29.80
N GLU A 378 -6.04 9.47 28.85
CA GLU A 378 -5.84 10.88 28.50
C GLU A 378 -6.71 11.35 27.33
N ASP A 379 -7.69 12.20 27.61
CA ASP A 379 -8.43 12.93 26.57
C ASP A 379 -7.46 13.79 25.73
N ARG A 380 -7.70 13.86 24.42
CA ARG A 380 -6.81 14.62 23.52
C ARG A 380 -7.48 15.26 22.31
N TRP A 381 -6.96 16.44 21.95
CA TRP A 381 -7.20 17.13 20.70
C TRP A 381 -6.18 16.73 19.64
N LEU A 382 -6.67 16.48 18.43
CA LEU A 382 -5.83 16.10 17.29
C LEU A 382 -6.11 17.01 16.10
N LEU A 383 -5.05 17.55 15.49
CA LEU A 383 -5.10 18.26 14.22
C LEU A 383 -4.22 17.52 13.23
N GLN A 384 -4.71 17.23 12.03
CA GLN A 384 -3.91 16.53 11.02
C GLN A 384 -4.20 17.07 9.62
N VAL A 385 -3.14 17.30 8.84
CA VAL A 385 -3.21 17.45 7.39
C VAL A 385 -2.69 16.17 6.77
N ALA A 386 -3.46 15.55 5.89
CA ALA A 386 -3.04 14.36 5.17
C ALA A 386 -3.25 14.52 3.66
N TYR A 387 -2.31 13.98 2.88
CA TYR A 387 -2.28 14.09 1.43
C TYR A 387 -1.87 12.77 0.80
N GLY A 388 -2.74 12.17 -0.01
CA GLY A 388 -2.41 11.06 -0.91
C GLY A 388 -1.96 11.58 -2.28
N TYR A 389 -0.97 10.95 -2.91
CA TYR A 389 -0.43 11.39 -4.20
C TYR A 389 -0.28 10.27 -5.22
#